data_AF-A0A7Y2UD88-F1
#
_entry.id   AF-A0A7Y2UD88-F1
#
_cell.length_a   1.000
_cell.length_b   1.000
_cell.length_c   1.000
_cell.angle_alpha   90.00
_cell.angle_beta   90.00
_cell.angle_gamma   90.00
#
_symmetry.space_group_name_H-M   'P 1'
#
loop_
_entity.id
_entity.type
_entity.pdbx_description
1 polymer ?
#
loop_
_entity_poly.entity_id
_entity_poly.type
_entity_poly.pdbx_seq_one_letter_code
_entity_poly.pdbx_strand_id
1 'polypeptide(L)'
;AGEVIDAAQEAYGGTEAIANLNSVARKSHFTTWATNQSRSPGPPWDENEQMNFAAIDFKQKTFVGKNKGSGNGFDFDGSQIIKGDEGWQISYRAGTVTPLAEPDFDTTSGPFIRVTAPLLVKQLQERRHTSHWLGEVDFNGRPHDVITLVMEVGPALSLYFDQETHLLSRSERVLPPFGQVDYRFTEYETIDGIPFSKSFKLYVNDQPNIYIDYKSTKINAPIDAYASVPDNLQWVEAAPPPPTDVEVQEFKEGVFLVGAGTTYAMFVEMEDHVVAVGGTAGIPERIKALREVVKDKPIKFGVMTHHHNDHVLGVPAYQDEGATVLTVKEHEAVVRAAASDADSLKVQLVEDRYVFDDGNRQLEIIDIGPTPHVKHLLVAWLPEEGVLFEADHFPNPTNGRMQPAQPVTKRLAEAIQQMELDVKLIVGAHSPRVATIDDLRQALALSPVQAAQTSP
;
A
#
# COMPACT_ATOMS: atom_id res chain seq x y z
N ALA A 1 -16.40 -13.84 28.32
CA ALA A 1 -15.30 -12.92 27.95
C ALA A 1 -14.27 -12.83 29.07
N GLY A 2 -14.65 -12.39 30.28
CA GLY A 2 -13.73 -12.31 31.44
C GLY A 2 -12.96 -13.61 31.70
N GLU A 3 -13.67 -14.74 31.81
CA GLU A 3 -13.04 -16.06 32.02
C GLU A 3 -12.03 -16.45 30.94
N VAL A 4 -12.35 -16.19 29.67
CA VAL A 4 -11.43 -16.45 28.53
C VAL A 4 -10.20 -15.55 28.61
N ILE A 5 -10.38 -14.28 28.98
CA ILE A 5 -9.26 -13.33 29.16
C ILE A 5 -8.37 -13.79 30.32
N ASP A 6 -8.96 -14.19 31.46
CA ASP A 6 -8.21 -14.63 32.63
C ASP A 6 -7.42 -15.92 32.31
N ALA A 7 -8.03 -16.88 31.60
CA ALA A 7 -7.37 -18.10 31.14
C ALA A 7 -6.25 -17.82 30.14
N ALA A 8 -6.47 -16.90 29.20
CA ALA A 8 -5.43 -16.46 28.28
C ALA A 8 -4.27 -15.80 29.04
N GLN A 9 -4.54 -14.87 29.95
CA GLN A 9 -3.47 -14.23 30.74
C GLN A 9 -2.63 -15.27 31.50
N GLU A 10 -3.25 -16.26 32.12
CA GLU A 10 -2.54 -17.34 32.82
C GLU A 10 -1.65 -18.14 31.86
N ALA A 11 -2.18 -18.54 30.70
CA ALA A 11 -1.39 -19.23 29.67
C ALA A 11 -0.24 -18.38 29.11
N TYR A 12 -0.35 -17.06 29.16
CA TYR A 12 0.71 -16.12 28.78
C TYR A 12 1.62 -15.68 29.94
N GLY A 13 1.69 -16.47 31.02
CA GLY A 13 2.61 -16.26 32.15
C GLY A 13 2.01 -15.44 33.31
N GLY A 14 0.70 -15.19 33.28
CA GLY A 14 -0.05 -14.49 34.30
C GLY A 14 -0.23 -12.99 34.03
N THR A 15 -1.18 -12.39 34.76
CA THR A 15 -1.54 -10.96 34.65
C THR A 15 -0.34 -10.03 34.85
N GLU A 16 0.55 -10.35 35.80
CA GLU A 16 1.72 -9.54 36.10
C GLU A 16 2.77 -9.60 34.98
N ALA A 17 3.02 -10.79 34.42
CA ALA A 17 3.97 -10.95 33.31
C ALA A 17 3.55 -10.14 32.08
N ILE A 18 2.26 -10.20 31.72
CA ILE A 18 1.70 -9.44 30.60
C ILE A 18 1.65 -7.94 30.88
N ALA A 19 1.30 -7.53 32.10
CA ALA A 19 1.35 -6.12 32.50
C ALA A 19 2.77 -5.56 32.38
N ASN A 20 3.77 -6.34 32.77
CA ASN A 20 5.19 -5.98 32.79
C ASN A 20 5.92 -6.21 31.46
N LEU A 21 5.24 -6.71 30.42
CA LEU A 21 5.77 -6.77 29.06
C LEU A 21 5.82 -5.36 28.45
N ASN A 22 6.86 -4.62 28.80
CA ASN A 22 7.01 -3.20 28.49
C ASN A 22 7.66 -2.96 27.13
N SER A 23 8.57 -3.83 26.72
CA SER A 23 9.19 -3.75 25.40
C SER A 23 9.31 -5.11 24.74
N VAL A 24 9.20 -5.11 23.42
CA VAL A 24 9.37 -6.29 22.57
C VAL A 24 10.13 -5.88 21.31
N ALA A 25 11.19 -6.60 20.96
CA ALA A 25 11.93 -6.42 19.73
C ALA A 25 12.04 -7.75 18.97
N ARG A 26 11.69 -7.76 17.69
CA ARG A 26 11.67 -8.96 16.85
C ARG A 26 12.39 -8.73 15.53
N LYS A 27 13.23 -9.70 15.17
CA LYS A 27 13.82 -9.83 13.85
C LYS A 27 13.08 -10.92 13.10
N SER A 28 12.74 -10.65 11.85
CA SER A 28 11.85 -11.51 11.07
C SER A 28 12.29 -11.59 9.63
N HIS A 29 11.98 -12.73 9.01
CA HIS A 29 11.96 -12.90 7.56
C HIS A 29 10.51 -12.98 7.11
N PHE A 30 10.14 -12.17 6.13
CA PHE A 30 8.79 -12.10 5.58
C PHE A 30 8.83 -12.69 4.18
N THR A 31 8.00 -13.69 3.93
CA THR A 31 7.60 -14.10 2.59
C THR A 31 6.26 -13.46 2.30
N THR A 32 6.16 -12.72 1.22
CA THR A 32 4.97 -11.94 0.86
C THR A 32 4.48 -12.32 -0.53
N TRP A 33 3.17 -12.32 -0.72
CA TRP A 33 2.54 -12.51 -2.02
C TRP A 33 1.84 -11.23 -2.41
N ALA A 34 2.12 -10.76 -3.62
CA ALA A 34 1.49 -9.56 -4.18
C ALA A 34 0.06 -9.90 -4.68
N THR A 35 -0.82 -10.38 -3.80
CA THR A 35 -2.20 -10.73 -4.14
C THR A 35 -2.90 -9.52 -4.78
N ASN A 36 -3.38 -9.67 -6.02
CA ASN A 36 -3.95 -8.58 -6.83
C ASN A 36 -3.05 -7.35 -7.04
N GLN A 37 -1.75 -7.52 -6.82
CA GLN A 37 -0.68 -6.51 -6.97
C GLN A 37 0.53 -7.11 -7.71
N SER A 38 0.37 -8.34 -8.24
CA SER A 38 1.42 -9.08 -8.95
C SER A 38 1.55 -8.56 -10.36
N ARG A 39 2.58 -9.01 -11.07
CA ARG A 39 2.72 -8.68 -12.49
C ARG A 39 1.65 -9.30 -13.37
N SER A 40 1.05 -10.39 -12.91
CA SER A 40 -0.07 -11.07 -13.55
C SER A 40 -1.37 -10.81 -12.79
N PRO A 41 -2.52 -10.70 -13.49
CA PRO A 41 -3.82 -10.40 -12.89
C PRO A 41 -4.43 -11.53 -12.06
N GLY A 42 -3.84 -12.72 -12.11
CA GLY A 42 -4.30 -13.90 -11.38
C GLY A 42 -3.13 -14.73 -10.87
N PRO A 43 -3.43 -15.77 -10.06
CA PRO A 43 -2.41 -16.64 -9.50
C PRO A 43 -1.66 -17.44 -10.59
N PRO A 44 -0.43 -17.92 -10.30
CA PRO A 44 0.29 -17.75 -9.05
C PRO A 44 0.72 -16.29 -8.83
N TRP A 45 0.53 -15.79 -7.61
CA TRP A 45 0.93 -14.45 -7.22
C TRP A 45 2.46 -14.37 -7.12
N ASP A 46 3.02 -13.21 -7.48
CA ASP A 46 4.44 -12.96 -7.34
C ASP A 46 4.83 -12.99 -5.86
N GLU A 47 5.81 -13.82 -5.56
CA GLU A 47 6.36 -14.02 -4.22
C GLU A 47 7.60 -13.14 -4.05
N ASN A 48 7.69 -12.47 -2.90
CA ASN A 48 8.81 -11.60 -2.55
C ASN A 48 9.27 -11.88 -1.12
N GLU A 49 10.57 -11.70 -0.89
CA GLU A 49 11.20 -11.91 0.40
C GLU A 49 11.72 -10.59 0.97
N GLN A 50 11.49 -10.37 2.27
CA GLN A 50 11.88 -9.14 2.95
C GLN A 50 12.41 -9.43 4.37
N MET A 51 13.52 -8.79 4.71
CA MET A 51 14.00 -8.73 6.09
C MET A 51 13.29 -7.61 6.83
N ASN A 52 12.76 -7.92 8.01
CA ASN A 52 12.08 -6.98 8.86
C ASN A 52 12.65 -6.99 10.28
N PHE A 53 12.63 -5.84 10.93
CA PHE A 53 12.85 -5.70 12.36
C PHE A 53 11.85 -4.71 12.92
N ALA A 54 11.23 -5.07 14.04
CA ALA A 54 10.32 -4.19 14.75
C ALA A 54 10.61 -4.20 16.24
N ALA A 55 10.58 -3.03 16.88
CA ALA A 55 10.71 -2.87 18.31
C ALA A 55 9.68 -1.88 18.85
N ILE A 56 9.09 -2.20 20.00
CA ILE A 56 8.10 -1.37 20.68
C ILE A 56 8.47 -1.23 22.16
N ASP A 57 8.28 -0.03 22.72
CA ASP A 57 8.34 0.27 24.14
C ASP A 57 7.10 1.10 24.51
N PHE A 58 6.23 0.53 25.35
CA PHE A 58 4.99 1.16 25.77
C PHE A 58 5.20 2.28 26.79
N LYS A 59 6.25 2.21 27.61
CA LYS A 59 6.53 3.21 28.65
C LYS A 59 7.00 4.52 28.04
N GLN A 60 7.90 4.42 27.05
CA GLN A 60 8.45 5.59 26.36
C GLN A 60 7.66 5.97 25.10
N LYS A 61 6.58 5.23 24.76
CA LYS A 61 5.87 5.36 23.49
C LYS A 61 6.84 5.41 22.30
N THR A 62 7.76 4.45 22.26
CA THR A 62 8.78 4.36 21.22
C THR A 62 8.49 3.17 20.32
N PHE A 63 8.49 3.38 19.01
CA PHE A 63 8.37 2.32 18.03
C PHE A 63 9.44 2.46 16.96
N VAL A 64 10.01 1.34 16.54
CA VAL A 64 11.00 1.27 15.46
C VAL A 64 10.56 0.16 14.52
N GLY A 65 10.29 0.50 13.27
CA GLY A 65 10.18 -0.43 12.16
C GLY A 65 11.39 -0.29 11.24
N LYS A 66 11.96 -1.39 10.78
CA LYS A 66 12.99 -1.44 9.74
C LYS A 66 12.64 -2.53 8.75
N ASN A 67 12.80 -2.24 7.47
CA ASN A 67 12.55 -3.20 6.41
C ASN A 67 13.62 -3.10 5.31
N LYS A 68 13.88 -4.25 4.67
CA LYS A 68 14.79 -4.34 3.53
C LYS A 68 14.39 -5.47 2.61
N GLY A 69 14.18 -5.17 1.33
CA GLY A 69 13.82 -6.16 0.33
C GLY A 69 13.47 -5.50 -1.00
N SER A 70 12.92 -6.30 -1.90
CA SER A 70 12.46 -5.85 -3.22
C SER A 70 11.18 -6.56 -3.58
N GLY A 71 10.28 -5.89 -4.29
CA GLY A 71 9.07 -6.50 -4.83
C GLY A 71 8.29 -5.56 -5.73
N ASN A 72 7.55 -6.13 -6.69
CA ASN A 72 6.75 -5.40 -7.68
C ASN A 72 7.51 -4.28 -8.41
N GLY A 73 8.84 -4.45 -8.58
CA GLY A 73 9.70 -3.47 -9.24
C GLY A 73 10.20 -2.31 -8.38
N PHE A 74 10.06 -2.42 -7.06
CA PHE A 74 10.54 -1.46 -6.09
C PHE A 74 11.58 -2.08 -5.16
N ASP A 75 12.63 -1.30 -4.87
CA ASP A 75 13.60 -1.63 -3.84
C ASP A 75 13.31 -0.81 -2.58
N PHE A 76 13.25 -1.49 -1.43
CA PHE A 76 12.98 -0.88 -0.14
C PHE A 76 14.15 -1.13 0.79
N ASP A 77 14.66 -0.06 1.40
CA ASP A 77 15.64 -0.09 2.48
C ASP A 77 15.35 1.11 3.37
N GLY A 78 14.54 0.89 4.41
CA GLY A 78 13.93 1.98 5.16
C GLY A 78 13.73 1.68 6.65
N SER A 79 13.50 2.75 7.40
CA SER A 79 13.10 2.69 8.79
C SER A 79 12.06 3.76 9.10
N GLN A 80 11.14 3.44 10.01
CA GLN A 80 10.25 4.38 10.63
C GLN A 80 10.49 4.35 12.14
N ILE A 81 10.70 5.51 12.73
CA ILE A 81 10.96 5.68 14.16
C ILE A 81 9.92 6.63 14.73
N ILE A 82 9.30 6.25 15.84
CA ILE A 82 8.47 7.11 16.70
C ILE A 82 9.13 7.13 18.07
N LYS A 83 9.26 8.32 18.67
CA LYS A 83 9.78 8.51 20.03
C LYS A 83 8.97 9.58 20.75
N GLY A 84 7.96 9.17 21.51
CA GLY A 84 7.00 10.10 22.09
C GLY A 84 6.28 10.88 20.99
N ASP A 85 6.43 12.20 20.99
CA ASP A 85 5.79 13.11 20.02
C ASP A 85 6.69 13.41 18.81
N GLU A 86 7.88 12.80 18.73
CA GLU A 86 8.79 12.91 17.58
C GLU A 86 8.72 11.67 16.70
N GLY A 87 8.99 11.85 15.40
CA GLY A 87 9.07 10.72 14.49
C GLY A 87 9.78 11.02 13.18
N TRP A 88 10.33 9.97 12.58
CA TRP A 88 11.16 10.06 11.38
C TRP A 88 10.91 8.89 10.44
N GLN A 89 10.86 9.18 9.15
CA GLN A 89 11.00 8.21 8.08
C GLN A 89 12.40 8.31 7.49
N ILE A 90 13.10 7.19 7.45
CA ILE A 90 14.48 7.06 7.00
C ILE A 90 14.48 6.22 5.73
N SER A 91 15.08 6.73 4.66
CA SER A 91 15.34 5.98 3.44
C SER A 91 16.84 5.84 3.28
N TYR A 92 17.36 4.65 3.57
CA TYR A 92 18.79 4.34 3.41
C TYR A 92 19.18 4.31 1.94
N ARG A 93 18.24 3.88 1.09
CA ARG A 93 18.38 3.92 -0.38
C ARG A 93 18.54 5.35 -0.89
N ALA A 94 17.75 6.29 -0.38
CA ALA A 94 17.86 7.70 -0.75
C ALA A 94 18.99 8.45 -0.01
N GLY A 95 19.43 7.91 1.12
CA GLY A 95 20.33 8.60 2.02
C GLY A 95 19.67 9.75 2.79
N THR A 96 18.37 9.66 3.08
CA THR A 96 17.59 10.78 3.65
C THR A 96 16.87 10.43 4.95
N VAL A 97 16.68 11.45 5.78
CA VAL A 97 15.82 11.44 6.97
C VAL A 97 14.75 12.52 6.80
N THR A 98 13.49 12.12 6.94
CA THR A 98 12.34 13.00 6.84
C THR A 98 11.58 12.99 8.16
N PRO A 99 11.42 14.13 8.85
CA PRO A 99 10.52 14.21 10.02
C PRO A 99 9.08 13.87 9.63
N LEU A 100 8.37 13.15 10.49
CA LEU A 100 6.94 12.93 10.34
C LEU A 100 6.20 14.18 10.82
N ALA A 101 5.24 14.68 10.02
CA ALA A 101 4.45 15.85 10.38
C ALA A 101 3.58 15.60 11.62
N GLU A 102 2.98 14.41 11.70
CA GLU A 102 2.11 13.97 12.80
C GLU A 102 2.55 12.55 13.23
N PRO A 103 3.59 12.43 14.09
CA PRO A 103 3.99 11.15 14.65
C PRO A 103 2.88 10.58 15.53
N ASP A 104 2.47 9.33 15.28
CA ASP A 104 1.47 8.65 16.11
C ASP A 104 1.91 7.23 16.45
N PHE A 105 2.08 6.97 17.75
CA PHE A 105 2.59 5.70 18.26
C PHE A 105 1.62 4.54 17.99
N ASP A 106 0.32 4.76 18.22
CA ASP A 106 -0.68 3.69 18.16
C ASP A 106 -0.96 3.26 16.71
N THR A 107 -1.03 4.22 15.78
CA THR A 107 -1.15 3.99 14.34
C THR A 107 0.07 3.27 13.80
N THR A 108 1.27 3.72 14.17
CA THR A 108 2.53 3.18 13.61
C THR A 108 2.86 1.78 14.18
N SER A 109 2.62 1.55 15.46
CA SER A 109 2.93 0.27 16.13
C SER A 109 1.84 -0.79 15.98
N GLY A 110 0.60 -0.39 15.66
CA GLY A 110 -0.55 -1.27 15.52
C GLY A 110 -0.34 -2.50 14.65
N PRO A 111 0.28 -2.41 13.44
CA PRO A 111 0.59 -3.59 12.64
C PRO A 111 1.47 -4.62 13.36
N PHE A 112 2.47 -4.17 14.12
CA PHE A 112 3.37 -5.05 14.86
C PHE A 112 2.68 -5.72 16.06
N ILE A 113 1.78 -4.99 16.74
CA ILE A 113 0.94 -5.52 17.81
C ILE A 113 0.04 -6.65 17.26
N ARG A 114 -0.61 -6.42 16.11
CA ARG A 114 -1.54 -7.39 15.49
C ARG A 114 -0.92 -8.73 15.12
N VAL A 115 0.38 -8.77 14.88
CA VAL A 115 1.10 -10.01 14.52
C VAL A 115 1.86 -10.62 15.71
N THR A 116 1.72 -10.05 16.91
CA THR A 116 2.42 -10.49 18.12
C THR A 116 1.42 -10.83 19.22
N ALA A 117 1.07 -12.12 19.35
CA ALA A 117 0.03 -12.60 20.26
C ALA A 117 0.07 -12.07 21.71
N PRO A 118 1.21 -12.09 22.44
CA PRO A 118 1.22 -11.55 23.81
C PRO A 118 0.94 -10.04 23.88
N LEU A 119 1.19 -9.28 22.81
CA LEU A 119 0.81 -7.86 22.76
C LEU A 119 -0.70 -7.69 22.56
N LEU A 120 -1.37 -8.60 21.84
CA LEU A 120 -2.84 -8.62 21.77
C LEU A 120 -3.46 -9.00 23.12
N VAL A 121 -2.86 -9.94 23.85
CA VAL A 121 -3.30 -10.29 25.22
C VAL A 121 -3.11 -9.10 26.18
N LYS A 122 -2.01 -8.35 26.05
CA LYS A 122 -1.82 -7.09 26.78
C LYS A 122 -2.92 -6.07 26.46
N GLN A 123 -3.27 -5.89 25.19
CA GLN A 123 -4.36 -5.01 24.78
C GLN A 123 -5.72 -5.47 25.31
N LEU A 124 -5.99 -6.79 25.32
CA LEU A 124 -7.19 -7.36 25.94
C LEU A 124 -7.27 -7.06 27.44
N GLN A 125 -6.17 -7.18 28.17
CA GLN A 125 -6.12 -6.87 29.60
C GLN A 125 -6.51 -5.41 29.87
N GLU A 126 -5.95 -4.47 29.10
CA GLU A 126 -6.19 -3.03 29.22
C GLU A 126 -7.63 -2.65 28.82
N ARG A 127 -8.21 -3.38 27.86
CA ARG A 127 -9.50 -3.04 27.23
C ARG A 127 -10.62 -4.01 27.56
N ARG A 128 -10.44 -4.87 28.57
CA ARG A 128 -11.36 -5.96 28.94
C ARG A 128 -12.84 -5.56 29.07
N HIS A 129 -13.10 -4.31 29.44
CA HIS A 129 -14.44 -3.76 29.60
C HIS A 129 -15.21 -3.55 28.29
N THR A 130 -14.51 -3.58 27.15
CA THR A 130 -15.08 -3.47 25.79
C THR A 130 -15.08 -4.80 25.03
N SER A 131 -14.59 -5.88 25.66
CA SER A 131 -14.51 -7.20 25.04
C SER A 131 -15.77 -8.03 25.29
N HIS A 132 -16.26 -8.66 24.22
CA HIS A 132 -17.42 -9.53 24.24
C HIS A 132 -17.02 -10.93 23.77
N TRP A 133 -17.63 -11.96 24.36
CA TRP A 133 -17.49 -13.33 23.88
C TRP A 133 -18.53 -13.58 22.80
N LEU A 134 -18.08 -14.11 21.67
CA LEU A 134 -18.90 -14.30 20.47
C LEU A 134 -19.41 -15.73 20.33
N GLY A 135 -18.79 -16.69 21.02
CA GLY A 135 -19.14 -18.10 20.95
C GLY A 135 -17.93 -19.02 20.88
N GLU A 136 -18.22 -20.30 20.71
CA GLU A 136 -17.24 -21.34 20.42
C GLU A 136 -17.19 -21.63 18.91
N VAL A 137 -16.00 -21.84 18.37
CA VAL A 137 -15.77 -22.20 16.97
C VAL A 137 -14.75 -23.33 16.87
N ASP A 138 -15.02 -24.34 16.04
CA ASP A 138 -13.98 -25.30 15.65
C ASP A 138 -13.02 -24.65 14.64
N PHE A 139 -11.73 -24.68 14.97
CA PHE A 139 -10.68 -24.24 14.05
C PHE A 139 -9.58 -25.29 14.01
N ASN A 140 -9.38 -25.88 12.83
CA ASN A 140 -8.47 -26.99 12.59
C ASN A 140 -8.72 -28.21 13.50
N GLY A 141 -9.99 -28.53 13.77
CA GLY A 141 -10.38 -29.70 14.56
C GLY A 141 -10.19 -29.52 16.07
N ARG A 142 -10.05 -28.28 16.56
CA ARG A 142 -9.96 -27.94 17.98
C ARG A 142 -10.96 -26.83 18.33
N PRO A 143 -11.66 -26.92 19.46
CA PRO A 143 -12.60 -25.89 19.89
C PRO A 143 -11.85 -24.64 20.38
N HIS A 144 -12.35 -23.47 20.00
CA HIS A 144 -11.80 -22.17 20.37
C HIS A 144 -12.89 -21.26 20.94
N ASP A 145 -12.54 -20.50 21.97
CA ASP A 145 -13.32 -19.35 22.42
C ASP A 145 -13.00 -18.12 21.57
N VAL A 146 -14.05 -17.45 21.09
CA VAL A 146 -13.91 -16.24 20.29
C VAL A 146 -14.27 -15.00 21.11
N ILE A 147 -13.34 -14.03 21.19
CA ILE A 147 -13.57 -12.76 21.88
C ILE A 147 -13.23 -11.55 21.02
N THR A 148 -13.94 -10.44 21.22
CA THR A 148 -13.65 -9.18 20.52
C THR A 148 -12.53 -8.39 21.21
N LEU A 149 -11.71 -7.72 20.41
CA LEU A 149 -10.76 -6.70 20.83
C LEU A 149 -10.92 -5.45 19.97
N VAL A 150 -11.23 -4.31 20.59
CA VAL A 150 -11.15 -3.00 19.94
C VAL A 150 -9.79 -2.40 20.28
N MET A 151 -8.90 -2.27 19.31
CA MET A 151 -7.60 -1.59 19.49
C MET A 151 -7.79 -0.06 19.54
N GLU A 152 -6.74 0.69 19.88
CA GLU A 152 -6.78 2.17 19.82
C GLU A 152 -7.10 2.66 18.39
N VAL A 153 -6.45 2.05 17.40
CA VAL A 153 -6.58 2.42 15.99
C VAL A 153 -6.94 1.20 15.14
N GLY A 154 -7.95 1.37 14.30
CA GLY A 154 -8.38 0.40 13.31
C GLY A 154 -9.65 -0.38 13.69
N PRO A 155 -10.13 -1.25 12.79
CA PRO A 155 -11.32 -2.04 13.03
C PRO A 155 -11.10 -3.06 14.15
N ALA A 156 -12.20 -3.45 14.80
CA ALA A 156 -12.20 -4.48 15.84
C ALA A 156 -11.69 -5.82 15.29
N LEU A 157 -11.03 -6.58 16.17
CA LEU A 157 -10.54 -7.93 15.91
C LEU A 157 -11.46 -8.96 16.60
N SER A 158 -11.64 -10.10 15.96
CA SER A 158 -12.07 -11.34 16.63
C SER A 158 -10.83 -12.18 16.93
N LEU A 159 -10.65 -12.61 18.18
CA LEU A 159 -9.51 -13.38 18.67
C LEU A 159 -9.95 -14.78 19.07
N TYR A 160 -9.24 -15.81 18.61
CA TYR A 160 -9.58 -17.22 18.78
C TYR A 160 -8.57 -17.88 19.71
N PHE A 161 -9.00 -18.18 20.94
CA PHE A 161 -8.20 -18.85 21.95
C PHE A 161 -8.55 -20.34 21.97
N ASP A 162 -7.56 -21.19 21.76
CA ASP A 162 -7.73 -22.65 21.83
C ASP A 162 -8.17 -23.06 23.25
N GLN A 163 -9.23 -23.85 23.40
CA GLN A 163 -9.81 -24.14 24.72
C GLN A 163 -8.92 -25.05 25.59
N GLU A 164 -7.99 -25.80 25.01
CA GLU A 164 -7.08 -26.67 25.76
C GLU A 164 -5.84 -25.92 26.26
N THR A 165 -5.25 -25.11 25.38
CA THR A 165 -3.99 -24.41 25.67
C THR A 165 -4.17 -22.96 26.12
N HIS A 166 -5.35 -22.38 25.87
CA HIS A 166 -5.68 -20.96 26.05
C HIS A 166 -4.74 -20.00 25.30
N LEU A 167 -4.01 -20.50 24.28
CA LEU A 167 -3.16 -19.69 23.42
C LEU A 167 -3.95 -19.16 22.23
N LEU A 168 -3.60 -17.95 21.79
CA LEU A 168 -4.17 -17.34 20.59
C LEU A 168 -3.65 -18.11 19.36
N SER A 169 -4.54 -18.72 18.58
CA SER A 169 -4.16 -19.45 17.37
C SER A 169 -4.55 -18.69 16.09
N ARG A 170 -5.59 -17.85 16.18
CA ARG A 170 -6.14 -17.10 15.06
C ARG A 170 -6.70 -15.76 15.51
N SER A 171 -6.65 -14.76 14.64
CA SER A 171 -7.52 -13.58 14.72
C SER A 171 -8.04 -13.20 13.35
N GLU A 172 -9.09 -12.39 13.28
CA GLU A 172 -9.58 -11.86 12.01
C GLU A 172 -10.17 -10.46 12.12
N ARG A 173 -10.26 -9.77 10.98
CA ARG A 173 -11.01 -8.52 10.81
C ARG A 173 -11.49 -8.38 9.37
N VAL A 174 -12.46 -7.51 9.16
CA VAL A 174 -12.81 -7.01 7.84
C VAL A 174 -12.12 -5.67 7.63
N LEU A 175 -11.43 -5.53 6.51
CA LEU A 175 -10.76 -4.31 6.08
C LEU A 175 -11.29 -3.90 4.70
N PRO A 176 -12.29 -3.01 4.62
CA PRO A 176 -12.73 -2.46 3.33
C PRO A 176 -11.62 -1.64 2.65
N PRO A 177 -11.52 -1.65 1.31
CA PRO A 177 -12.27 -2.48 0.36
C PRO A 177 -11.68 -3.90 0.19
N PHE A 178 -10.59 -4.23 0.89
CA PHE A 178 -9.82 -5.47 0.70
C PHE A 178 -10.53 -6.76 1.15
N GLY A 179 -11.50 -6.69 2.06
CA GLY A 179 -12.31 -7.83 2.50
C GLY A 179 -11.83 -8.45 3.82
N GLN A 180 -11.94 -9.78 3.94
CA GLN A 180 -11.60 -10.50 5.18
C GLN A 180 -10.08 -10.69 5.28
N VAL A 181 -9.52 -10.36 6.44
CA VAL A 181 -8.12 -10.58 6.79
C VAL A 181 -8.05 -11.59 7.93
N ASP A 182 -7.41 -12.73 7.66
CA ASP A 182 -7.23 -13.84 8.59
C ASP A 182 -5.76 -13.92 9.04
N TYR A 183 -5.56 -13.96 10.35
CA TYR A 183 -4.26 -13.96 11.03
C TYR A 183 -4.10 -15.30 11.73
N ARG A 184 -2.99 -16.00 11.52
CA ARG A 184 -2.71 -17.29 12.16
C ARG A 184 -1.39 -17.24 12.91
N PHE A 185 -1.42 -17.61 14.17
CA PHE A 185 -0.28 -17.68 15.07
C PHE A 185 0.11 -19.14 15.24
N THR A 186 1.29 -19.52 14.76
CA THR A 186 1.71 -20.91 14.71
C THR A 186 3.05 -21.10 15.39
N GLU A 187 3.28 -22.33 15.88
CA GLU A 187 4.52 -22.77 16.54
C GLU A 187 4.94 -21.87 17.71
N TYR A 188 4.49 -22.17 18.92
CA TYR A 188 4.86 -21.35 20.08
C TYR A 188 6.22 -21.74 20.68
N GLU A 189 6.97 -20.73 21.11
CA GLU A 189 8.10 -20.87 22.04
C GLU A 189 7.90 -19.98 23.26
N THR A 190 8.42 -20.40 24.40
CA THR A 190 8.32 -19.63 25.65
C THR A 190 9.60 -18.84 25.89
N ILE A 191 9.46 -17.54 26.14
CA ILE A 191 10.55 -16.61 26.44
C ILE A 191 10.24 -15.94 27.77
N ASP A 192 11.08 -16.18 28.78
CA ASP A 192 10.89 -15.70 30.16
C ASP A 192 9.48 -15.94 30.70
N GLY A 193 8.93 -17.12 30.42
CA GLY A 193 7.59 -17.53 30.87
C GLY A 193 6.42 -17.08 29.98
N ILE A 194 6.66 -16.26 28.94
CA ILE A 194 5.63 -15.77 28.04
C ILE A 194 5.72 -16.50 26.68
N PRO A 195 4.64 -17.13 26.19
CA PRO A 195 4.60 -17.73 24.85
C PRO A 195 4.59 -16.68 23.73
N PHE A 196 5.43 -16.89 22.72
CA PHE A 196 5.48 -16.15 21.46
C PHE A 196 5.38 -17.12 20.28
N SER A 197 4.64 -16.75 19.23
CA SER A 197 4.61 -17.54 18.00
C SER A 197 5.92 -17.39 17.22
N LYS A 198 6.51 -18.49 16.75
CA LYS A 198 7.72 -18.54 15.91
C LYS A 198 7.39 -18.34 14.44
N SER A 199 6.17 -18.66 14.04
CA SER A 199 5.67 -18.39 12.70
C SER A 199 4.30 -17.70 12.76
N PHE A 200 4.02 -16.94 11.72
CA PHE A 200 2.75 -16.24 11.56
C PHE A 200 2.34 -16.25 10.10
N LYS A 201 1.04 -16.39 9.83
CA LYS A 201 0.49 -16.40 8.46
C LYS A 201 -0.69 -15.46 8.37
N LEU A 202 -0.73 -14.66 7.32
CA LEU A 202 -1.81 -13.75 6.99
C LEU A 202 -2.39 -14.12 5.64
N TYR A 203 -3.71 -14.21 5.60
CA TYR A 203 -4.49 -14.41 4.39
C TYR A 203 -5.44 -13.23 4.18
N VAL A 204 -5.66 -12.89 2.92
CA VAL A 204 -6.70 -11.92 2.50
C VAL A 204 -7.66 -12.67 1.58
N ASN A 205 -8.92 -12.78 1.97
CA ASN A 205 -9.93 -13.58 1.27
C ASN A 205 -9.42 -15.00 0.93
N ASP A 206 -8.90 -15.69 1.95
CA ASP A 206 -8.29 -17.03 1.87
C ASP A 206 -7.06 -17.18 0.95
N GLN A 207 -6.57 -16.09 0.34
CA GLN A 207 -5.33 -16.09 -0.44
C GLN A 207 -4.14 -15.76 0.47
N PRO A 208 -2.98 -16.43 0.30
CA PRO A 208 -1.79 -16.11 1.06
C PRO A 208 -1.34 -14.68 0.76
N ASN A 209 -0.88 -13.97 1.79
CA ASN A 209 -0.46 -12.58 1.66
C ASN A 209 0.86 -12.29 2.40
N ILE A 210 0.97 -12.64 3.68
CA ILE A 210 2.24 -12.48 4.44
C ILE A 210 2.47 -13.70 5.31
N TYR A 211 3.61 -14.37 5.13
CA TYR A 211 4.15 -15.31 6.10
C TYR A 211 5.36 -14.71 6.78
N ILE A 212 5.43 -14.86 8.10
CA ILE A 212 6.51 -14.34 8.92
C ILE A 212 7.18 -15.50 9.63
N ASP A 213 8.49 -15.61 9.45
CA ASP A 213 9.36 -16.44 10.27
C ASP A 213 10.14 -15.54 11.24
N TYR A 214 9.90 -15.71 12.54
CA TYR A 214 10.53 -14.92 13.58
C TYR A 214 11.89 -15.52 13.94
N LYS A 215 12.95 -14.78 13.60
CA LYS A 215 14.35 -15.21 13.77
C LYS A 215 14.86 -15.01 15.19
N SER A 216 14.37 -13.97 15.88
CA SER A 216 14.69 -13.71 17.27
C SER A 216 13.67 -12.80 17.91
N THR A 217 13.39 -13.01 19.19
CA THR A 217 12.56 -12.14 20.02
C THR A 217 13.33 -11.76 21.28
N LYS A 218 13.33 -10.47 21.62
CA LYS A 218 13.85 -9.93 22.89
C LYS A 218 12.70 -9.21 23.59
N ILE A 219 12.57 -9.38 24.89
CA ILE A 219 11.54 -8.73 25.69
C ILE A 219 12.17 -7.93 26.83
N ASN A 220 11.51 -6.86 27.26
CA ASN A 220 11.89 -6.03 28.40
C ASN A 220 13.36 -5.53 28.39
N ALA A 221 13.94 -5.44 27.20
CA ALA A 221 15.27 -4.90 26.97
C ALA A 221 15.18 -3.45 26.47
N PRO A 222 16.17 -2.59 26.76
CA PRO A 222 16.25 -1.25 26.20
C PRO A 222 16.24 -1.28 24.66
N ILE A 223 15.45 -0.41 24.04
CA ILE A 223 15.34 -0.32 22.58
C ILE A 223 15.95 0.97 22.00
N ASP A 224 16.50 1.86 22.84
CA ASP A 224 17.08 3.15 22.44
C ASP A 224 18.12 3.02 21.32
N ALA A 225 18.92 1.96 21.36
CA ALA A 225 19.94 1.68 20.34
C ALA A 225 19.35 1.42 18.95
N TYR A 226 18.06 1.04 18.86
CA TYR A 226 17.38 0.84 17.58
C TYR A 226 16.68 2.10 17.07
N ALA A 227 16.38 3.03 17.98
CA ALA A 227 15.64 4.27 17.74
C ALA A 227 16.55 5.47 17.42
N SER A 228 17.83 5.24 17.14
CA SER A 228 18.77 6.30 16.74
C SER A 228 18.64 6.62 15.24
N VAL A 229 18.51 7.90 14.91
CA VAL A 229 18.64 8.40 13.54
C VAL A 229 20.14 8.44 13.17
N PRO A 230 20.57 7.91 12.02
CA PRO A 230 21.97 7.97 11.62
C PRO A 230 22.42 9.41 11.26
N ASP A 231 23.57 9.84 11.79
CA ASP A 231 24.10 11.20 11.62
C ASP A 231 24.65 11.48 10.21
N ASN A 232 24.87 10.44 9.41
CA ASN A 232 25.47 10.54 8.07
C ASN A 232 24.45 10.67 6.93
N LEU A 233 23.17 10.85 7.25
CA LEU A 233 22.08 10.98 6.28
C LEU A 233 21.67 12.44 6.13
N GLN A 234 21.19 12.79 4.93
CA GLN A 234 20.71 14.13 4.67
C GLN A 234 19.31 14.33 5.28
N TRP A 235 19.17 15.34 6.13
CA TRP A 235 17.86 15.79 6.58
C TRP A 235 17.12 16.52 5.46
N VAL A 236 15.87 16.15 5.27
CA VAL A 236 15.00 16.72 4.24
C VAL A 236 13.66 17.08 4.85
N GLU A 237 13.05 18.13 4.32
CA GLU A 237 11.71 18.52 4.72
C GLU A 237 10.69 17.48 4.21
N ALA A 238 9.65 17.24 5.01
CA ALA A 238 8.52 16.46 4.57
C ALA A 238 7.85 17.15 3.38
N ALA A 239 7.39 16.35 2.42
CA ALA A 239 6.52 16.86 1.37
C ALA A 239 5.22 17.38 2.03
N PRO A 240 4.67 18.52 1.58
CA PRO A 240 3.37 18.97 2.04
C PRO A 240 2.33 17.85 1.86
N PRO A 241 1.39 17.69 2.81
CA PRO A 241 0.31 16.73 2.64
C PRO A 241 -0.44 17.04 1.34
N PRO A 242 -0.93 16.02 0.63
CA PRO A 242 -1.70 16.25 -0.58
C PRO A 242 -3.00 17.01 -0.26
N PRO A 243 -3.53 17.79 -1.23
CA PRO A 243 -4.80 18.51 -1.07
C PRO A 243 -5.94 17.56 -0.68
N THR A 244 -6.81 17.95 0.26
CA THR A 244 -7.98 17.12 0.64
C THR A 244 -9.17 17.33 -0.28
N ASP A 245 -9.31 18.54 -0.82
CA ASP A 245 -10.36 18.88 -1.77
C ASP A 245 -9.99 18.43 -3.19
N VAL A 246 -10.99 18.18 -4.01
CA VAL A 246 -10.78 17.83 -5.42
C VAL A 246 -10.29 19.07 -6.18
N GLU A 247 -9.07 19.00 -6.67
CA GLU A 247 -8.46 20.01 -7.52
C GLU A 247 -8.66 19.65 -8.99
N VAL A 248 -8.96 20.66 -9.82
CA VAL A 248 -9.02 20.56 -11.28
C VAL A 248 -7.91 21.43 -11.85
N GLN A 249 -6.85 20.81 -12.35
CA GLN A 249 -5.71 21.52 -12.92
C GLN A 249 -5.68 21.36 -14.44
N GLU A 250 -6.00 22.42 -15.18
CA GLU A 250 -5.73 22.50 -16.61
C GLU A 250 -4.26 22.91 -16.83
N PHE A 251 -3.40 21.96 -17.19
CA PHE A 251 -1.96 22.20 -17.32
C PHE A 251 -1.49 22.32 -18.78
N LYS A 252 -2.35 21.92 -19.72
CA LYS A 252 -2.33 22.26 -21.16
C LYS A 252 -3.77 22.53 -21.58
N GLU A 253 -3.95 23.30 -22.65
CA GLU A 253 -5.28 23.60 -23.19
C GLU A 253 -6.08 22.31 -23.40
N GLY A 254 -7.21 22.17 -22.73
CA GLY A 254 -8.06 20.98 -22.81
C GLY A 254 -7.44 19.69 -22.24
N VAL A 255 -6.40 19.76 -21.40
CA VAL A 255 -5.80 18.61 -20.72
C VAL A 255 -5.74 18.89 -19.22
N PHE A 256 -6.46 18.07 -18.46
CA PHE A 256 -6.72 18.27 -17.04
C PHE A 256 -6.13 17.13 -16.22
N LEU A 257 -5.49 17.47 -15.10
CA LEU A 257 -5.20 16.54 -14.01
C LEU A 257 -6.18 16.83 -12.88
N VAL A 258 -6.98 15.84 -12.49
CA VAL A 258 -8.04 16.03 -11.50
C VAL A 258 -7.91 15.00 -10.39
N GLY A 259 -7.94 15.45 -9.14
CA GLY A 259 -7.82 14.55 -8.00
C GLY A 259 -7.76 15.24 -6.65
N ALA A 260 -7.68 14.41 -5.63
CA ALA A 260 -7.53 14.79 -4.23
C ALA A 260 -6.71 13.71 -3.54
N GLY A 261 -6.09 14.06 -2.43
CA GLY A 261 -5.21 13.17 -1.69
C GLY A 261 -4.11 12.62 -2.59
N THR A 262 -3.93 11.30 -2.55
CA THR A 262 -2.86 10.60 -3.25
C THR A 262 -3.31 9.97 -4.57
N THR A 263 -4.48 10.35 -5.11
CA THR A 263 -5.04 9.72 -6.32
C THR A 263 -5.56 10.75 -7.32
N TYR A 264 -5.19 10.57 -8.59
CA TYR A 264 -5.49 11.47 -9.70
C TYR A 264 -5.86 10.69 -10.96
N ALA A 265 -6.58 11.35 -11.86
CA ALA A 265 -6.84 10.89 -13.22
C ALA A 265 -6.63 12.06 -14.19
N MET A 266 -6.19 11.75 -15.41
CA MET A 266 -6.07 12.74 -16.48
C MET A 266 -7.33 12.73 -17.34
N PHE A 267 -7.84 13.89 -17.70
CA PHE A 267 -8.96 14.05 -18.62
C PHE A 267 -8.50 14.86 -19.82
N VAL A 268 -8.74 14.34 -21.02
CA VAL A 268 -8.32 14.95 -22.28
C VAL A 268 -9.55 15.30 -23.08
N GLU A 269 -9.75 16.58 -23.36
CA GLU A 269 -10.75 17.02 -24.31
C GLU A 269 -10.33 16.66 -25.74
N MET A 270 -11.20 15.97 -26.44
CA MET A 270 -11.20 15.81 -27.89
C MET A 270 -12.24 16.78 -28.48
N GLU A 271 -12.47 16.78 -29.79
CA GLU A 271 -13.40 17.66 -30.49
C GLU A 271 -14.83 17.53 -29.93
N ASP A 272 -15.33 16.29 -29.81
CA ASP A 272 -16.72 16.01 -29.46
C ASP A 272 -16.90 15.20 -28.15
N HIS A 273 -15.81 14.90 -27.43
CA HIS A 273 -15.84 14.09 -26.22
C HIS A 273 -14.64 14.32 -25.31
N VAL A 274 -14.64 13.65 -24.15
CA VAL A 274 -13.50 13.55 -23.24
C VAL A 274 -13.05 12.09 -23.14
N VAL A 275 -11.74 11.88 -23.10
CA VAL A 275 -11.09 10.62 -22.72
C VAL A 275 -10.56 10.76 -21.29
N ALA A 276 -11.02 9.90 -20.38
CA ALA A 276 -10.50 9.81 -19.02
C ALA A 276 -9.41 8.72 -18.94
N VAL A 277 -8.30 9.01 -18.27
CA VAL A 277 -7.14 8.11 -18.13
C VAL A 277 -6.83 7.91 -16.65
N GLY A 278 -6.81 6.65 -16.21
CA GLY A 278 -6.64 6.24 -14.82
C GLY A 278 -7.96 5.82 -14.16
N GLY A 279 -7.89 4.88 -13.22
CA GLY A 279 -9.06 4.29 -12.56
C GLY A 279 -8.93 4.22 -11.04
N THR A 280 -8.20 5.15 -10.43
CA THR A 280 -7.99 5.19 -8.98
C THR A 280 -9.25 5.60 -8.22
N ALA A 281 -9.31 5.30 -6.92
CA ALA A 281 -10.45 5.70 -6.07
C ALA A 281 -10.78 7.20 -6.20
N GLY A 282 -12.06 7.57 -6.27
CA GLY A 282 -12.53 8.96 -6.36
C GLY A 282 -12.94 9.46 -7.76
N ILE A 283 -13.07 8.58 -8.76
CA ILE A 283 -13.51 8.99 -10.12
C ILE A 283 -14.84 9.74 -10.14
N PRO A 284 -15.91 9.34 -9.42
CA PRO A 284 -17.18 10.07 -9.44
C PRO A 284 -17.03 11.54 -9.05
N GLU A 285 -16.26 11.83 -8.00
CA GLU A 285 -15.98 13.18 -7.51
C GLU A 285 -15.16 13.99 -8.53
N ARG A 286 -14.18 13.35 -9.19
CA ARG A 286 -13.37 13.97 -10.25
C ARG A 286 -14.20 14.32 -11.48
N ILE A 287 -15.06 13.40 -11.93
CA ILE A 287 -15.98 13.67 -13.05
C ILE A 287 -16.87 14.85 -12.71
N LYS A 288 -17.48 14.84 -11.51
CA LYS A 288 -18.30 15.96 -11.04
C LYS A 288 -17.54 17.29 -11.07
N ALA A 289 -16.30 17.33 -10.56
CA ALA A 289 -15.49 18.53 -10.56
C ALA A 289 -15.12 18.98 -11.99
N LEU A 290 -14.79 18.04 -12.88
CA LEU A 290 -14.50 18.34 -14.29
C LEU A 290 -15.71 18.97 -14.99
N ARG A 291 -16.94 18.53 -14.70
CA ARG A 291 -18.17 19.07 -15.32
C ARG A 291 -18.41 20.55 -15.01
N GLU A 292 -17.78 21.12 -14.00
CA GLU A 292 -17.86 22.55 -13.72
C GLU A 292 -17.13 23.39 -14.78
N VAL A 293 -16.09 22.81 -15.42
CA VAL A 293 -15.26 23.47 -16.44
C VAL A 293 -15.50 22.93 -17.85
N VAL A 294 -15.72 21.62 -18.02
CA VAL A 294 -16.03 20.96 -19.30
C VAL A 294 -17.49 20.50 -19.32
N LYS A 295 -18.39 21.36 -19.81
CA LYS A 295 -19.85 21.17 -19.70
C LYS A 295 -20.46 20.33 -20.81
N ASP A 296 -20.03 20.54 -22.05
CA ASP A 296 -20.79 20.11 -23.23
C ASP A 296 -20.29 18.79 -23.86
N LYS A 297 -19.15 18.25 -23.41
CA LYS A 297 -18.51 17.07 -24.02
C LYS A 297 -18.71 15.81 -23.17
N PRO A 298 -19.36 14.74 -23.66
CA PRO A 298 -19.51 13.50 -22.90
C PRO A 298 -18.16 12.81 -22.65
N ILE A 299 -18.02 12.09 -21.53
CA ILE A 299 -16.89 11.19 -21.32
C ILE A 299 -17.22 9.90 -22.08
N LYS A 300 -16.61 9.70 -23.25
CA LYS A 300 -16.89 8.51 -24.10
C LYS A 300 -15.98 7.33 -23.79
N PHE A 301 -14.82 7.58 -23.17
CA PHE A 301 -13.80 6.58 -22.94
C PHE A 301 -13.15 6.71 -21.56
N GLY A 302 -12.88 5.57 -20.92
CA GLY A 302 -12.11 5.47 -19.69
C GLY A 302 -10.98 4.46 -19.84
N VAL A 303 -9.72 4.86 -19.62
CA VAL A 303 -8.54 4.01 -19.83
C VAL A 303 -8.05 3.45 -18.50
N MET A 304 -8.07 2.11 -18.37
CA MET A 304 -7.49 1.39 -17.24
C MET A 304 -6.02 1.11 -17.52
N THR A 305 -5.13 1.73 -16.74
CA THR A 305 -3.67 1.61 -16.94
C THR A 305 -3.20 0.17 -16.75
N HIS A 306 -3.71 -0.50 -15.70
CA HIS A 306 -3.43 -1.91 -15.43
C HIS A 306 -4.44 -2.52 -14.45
N HIS A 307 -4.22 -3.79 -14.08
CA HIS A 307 -5.17 -4.62 -13.33
C HIS A 307 -5.04 -4.55 -11.79
N HIS A 308 -4.15 -3.74 -11.23
CA HIS A 308 -4.04 -3.70 -9.77
C HIS A 308 -5.31 -3.11 -9.16
N ASN A 309 -5.68 -3.64 -7.98
CA ASN A 309 -6.97 -3.37 -7.36
C ASN A 309 -7.28 -1.88 -7.19
N ASP A 310 -6.27 -1.07 -6.90
CA ASP A 310 -6.39 0.36 -6.70
C ASP A 310 -6.51 1.15 -8.02
N HIS A 311 -6.28 0.54 -9.17
CA HIS A 311 -6.39 1.16 -10.51
C HIS A 311 -7.63 0.76 -11.30
N VAL A 312 -8.46 -0.14 -10.77
CA VAL A 312 -9.74 -0.56 -11.38
C VAL A 312 -10.97 -0.04 -10.64
N LEU A 313 -10.78 0.75 -9.57
CA LEU A 313 -11.87 1.30 -8.75
C LEU A 313 -12.75 2.31 -9.50
N GLY A 314 -12.24 2.86 -10.60
CA GLY A 314 -12.93 3.79 -11.48
C GLY A 314 -13.89 3.15 -12.50
N VAL A 315 -13.83 1.82 -12.69
CA VAL A 315 -14.63 1.14 -13.72
C VAL A 315 -16.15 1.38 -13.57
N PRO A 316 -16.76 1.27 -12.37
CA PRO A 316 -18.18 1.58 -12.17
C PRO A 316 -18.56 2.98 -12.66
N ALA A 317 -17.76 3.99 -12.32
CA ALA A 317 -18.05 5.37 -12.67
C ALA A 317 -17.98 5.62 -14.18
N TYR A 318 -17.02 5.00 -14.87
CA TYR A 318 -16.97 5.07 -16.33
C TYR A 318 -18.11 4.32 -17.01
N GLN A 319 -18.54 3.19 -16.44
CA GLN A 319 -19.73 2.48 -16.89
C GLN A 319 -21.00 3.34 -16.74
N ASP A 320 -21.15 4.06 -15.63
CA ASP A 320 -22.30 4.94 -15.36
C ASP A 320 -22.36 6.13 -16.34
N GLU A 321 -21.20 6.66 -16.78
CA GLU A 321 -21.14 7.64 -17.89
C GLU A 321 -21.47 7.02 -19.26
N GLY A 322 -21.64 5.70 -19.34
CA GLY A 322 -21.87 4.95 -20.58
C GLY A 322 -20.63 4.83 -21.48
N ALA A 323 -19.45 5.11 -20.91
CA ALA A 323 -18.16 5.11 -21.60
C ALA A 323 -17.73 3.70 -22.02
N THR A 324 -16.90 3.63 -23.06
CA THR A 324 -16.16 2.42 -23.42
C THR A 324 -14.87 2.37 -22.61
N VAL A 325 -14.67 1.30 -21.86
CA VAL A 325 -13.46 1.11 -21.05
C VAL A 325 -12.35 0.49 -21.90
N LEU A 326 -11.21 1.17 -21.98
CA LEU A 326 -10.01 0.67 -22.64
C LEU A 326 -9.13 -0.09 -21.67
N THR A 327 -8.66 -1.26 -22.09
CA THR A 327 -7.71 -2.10 -21.35
C THR A 327 -7.05 -3.10 -22.29
N VAL A 328 -5.99 -3.79 -21.86
CA VAL A 328 -5.48 -4.98 -22.58
C VAL A 328 -6.30 -6.23 -22.25
N LYS A 329 -6.22 -7.24 -23.12
CA LYS A 329 -6.96 -8.51 -22.99
C LYS A 329 -6.65 -9.23 -21.67
N GLU A 330 -5.41 -9.18 -21.24
CA GLU A 330 -4.92 -9.83 -20.03
C GLU A 330 -5.63 -9.31 -18.77
N HIS A 331 -5.99 -8.02 -18.77
CA HIS A 331 -6.62 -7.36 -17.64
C HIS A 331 -8.16 -7.42 -17.67
N GLU A 332 -8.76 -7.82 -18.80
CA GLU A 332 -10.20 -7.72 -19.04
C GLU A 332 -11.03 -8.37 -17.93
N ALA A 333 -10.63 -9.55 -17.46
CA ALA A 333 -11.36 -10.26 -16.41
C ALA A 333 -11.43 -9.45 -15.10
N VAL A 334 -10.34 -8.80 -14.70
CA VAL A 334 -10.29 -7.96 -13.48
C VAL A 334 -11.08 -6.68 -13.68
N VAL A 335 -10.95 -6.05 -14.85
CA VAL A 335 -11.71 -4.84 -15.20
C VAL A 335 -13.21 -5.11 -15.20
N ARG A 336 -13.67 -6.23 -15.80
CA ARG A 336 -15.08 -6.63 -15.77
C ARG A 336 -15.57 -6.93 -14.36
N ALA A 337 -14.76 -7.60 -13.55
CA ALA A 337 -15.11 -7.90 -12.16
C ALA A 337 -15.26 -6.64 -11.28
N ALA A 338 -14.60 -5.54 -11.65
CA ALA A 338 -14.72 -4.27 -10.97
C ALA A 338 -15.96 -3.45 -11.38
N ALA A 339 -16.64 -3.83 -12.47
CA ALA A 339 -17.82 -3.11 -12.97
C ALA A 339 -19.06 -3.30 -12.09
N SER A 340 -20.00 -2.34 -12.16
CA SER A 340 -21.32 -2.47 -11.54
C SER A 340 -22.12 -3.61 -12.16
N ASP A 341 -21.99 -3.78 -13.48
CA ASP A 341 -22.56 -4.87 -14.25
C ASP A 341 -21.56 -5.34 -15.32
N ALA A 342 -20.95 -6.50 -15.09
CA ALA A 342 -19.89 -7.03 -15.96
C ALA A 342 -20.35 -7.30 -17.41
N ASP A 343 -21.63 -7.65 -17.60
CA ASP A 343 -22.18 -8.06 -18.90
C ASP A 343 -22.47 -6.85 -19.80
N SER A 344 -22.90 -5.72 -19.22
CA SER A 344 -23.14 -4.49 -19.97
C SER A 344 -21.91 -3.59 -20.16
N LEU A 345 -20.79 -3.93 -19.51
CA LEU A 345 -19.55 -3.16 -19.66
C LEU A 345 -19.04 -3.21 -21.11
N LYS A 346 -18.99 -2.03 -21.74
CA LYS A 346 -18.36 -1.83 -23.05
C LYS A 346 -16.85 -1.82 -22.88
N VAL A 347 -16.17 -2.74 -23.55
CA VAL A 347 -14.71 -2.85 -23.49
C VAL A 347 -14.12 -2.70 -24.89
N GLN A 348 -13.09 -1.87 -24.99
CA GLN A 348 -12.22 -1.79 -26.16
C GLN A 348 -10.84 -2.33 -25.77
N LEU A 349 -10.40 -3.39 -26.45
CA LEU A 349 -9.08 -3.96 -26.19
C LEU A 349 -8.00 -3.14 -26.90
N VAL A 350 -6.94 -2.85 -26.17
CA VAL A 350 -5.67 -2.33 -26.69
C VAL A 350 -4.75 -3.52 -26.91
N GLU A 351 -4.21 -3.66 -28.11
CA GLU A 351 -3.14 -4.64 -28.39
C GLU A 351 -1.81 -3.97 -28.03
N ASP A 352 -1.11 -3.37 -29.00
CA ASP A 352 0.11 -2.61 -28.73
C ASP A 352 -0.17 -1.10 -28.55
N ARG A 353 -1.14 -0.59 -29.32
CA ARG A 353 -1.46 0.84 -29.40
C ARG A 353 -2.92 1.05 -29.82
N TYR A 354 -3.55 2.05 -29.24
CA TYR A 354 -4.84 2.58 -29.68
C TYR A 354 -4.74 4.10 -29.82
N VAL A 355 -5.19 4.65 -30.95
CA VAL A 355 -5.06 6.07 -31.26
C VAL A 355 -6.44 6.72 -31.33
N PHE A 356 -6.67 7.72 -30.50
CA PHE A 356 -7.74 8.69 -30.69
C PHE A 356 -7.19 9.83 -31.54
N ASP A 357 -7.85 10.13 -32.65
CA ASP A 357 -7.49 11.21 -33.55
C ASP A 357 -8.79 11.87 -34.04
N ASP A 358 -8.96 13.14 -33.73
CA ASP A 358 -10.10 13.97 -34.17
C ASP A 358 -9.70 15.02 -35.22
N GLY A 359 -8.48 14.93 -35.76
CA GLY A 359 -7.90 15.89 -36.69
C GLY A 359 -7.32 17.16 -36.06
N ASN A 360 -7.65 17.47 -34.80
CA ASN A 360 -7.09 18.59 -34.04
C ASN A 360 -6.09 18.11 -32.97
N ARG A 361 -6.33 16.94 -32.38
CA ARG A 361 -5.50 16.33 -31.33
C ARG A 361 -5.38 14.83 -31.57
N GLN A 362 -4.17 14.32 -31.32
CA GLN A 362 -3.91 12.90 -31.20
C GLN A 362 -3.69 12.52 -29.73
N LEU A 363 -4.34 11.46 -29.27
CA LEU A 363 -4.06 10.81 -28.00
C LEU A 363 -3.79 9.32 -28.24
N GLU A 364 -2.62 8.85 -27.84
CA GLU A 364 -2.20 7.46 -28.03
C GLU A 364 -2.18 6.72 -26.70
N ILE A 365 -2.89 5.60 -26.63
CA ILE A 365 -2.82 4.65 -25.52
C ILE A 365 -1.86 3.53 -25.93
N ILE A 366 -0.75 3.39 -25.22
CA ILE A 366 0.38 2.53 -25.61
C ILE A 366 0.64 1.52 -24.50
N ASP A 367 0.78 0.24 -24.83
CA ASP A 367 1.28 -0.74 -23.88
C ASP A 367 2.82 -0.70 -23.84
N ILE A 368 3.37 -0.32 -22.69
CA ILE A 368 4.83 -0.31 -22.45
C ILE A 368 5.31 -1.56 -21.71
N GLY A 369 4.45 -2.57 -21.55
CA GLY A 369 4.78 -3.85 -20.96
C GLY A 369 5.83 -4.65 -21.76
N PRO A 370 6.45 -5.67 -21.14
CA PRO A 370 6.41 -5.96 -19.72
C PRO A 370 7.31 -5.03 -18.91
N THR A 371 6.88 -4.80 -17.66
CA THR A 371 7.63 -4.05 -16.67
C THR A 371 7.88 -4.90 -15.41
N PRO A 372 8.78 -4.47 -14.50
CA PRO A 372 8.94 -5.10 -13.19
C PRO A 372 7.68 -5.06 -12.31
N HIS A 373 6.72 -4.18 -12.60
CA HIS A 373 5.48 -4.00 -11.82
C HIS A 373 4.30 -4.79 -12.39
N VAL A 374 4.12 -4.73 -13.70
CA VAL A 374 3.04 -5.40 -14.45
C VAL A 374 3.52 -5.92 -15.80
N LYS A 375 2.94 -7.03 -16.26
CA LYS A 375 3.23 -7.59 -17.60
C LYS A 375 2.73 -6.69 -18.73
N HIS A 376 1.67 -5.93 -18.50
CA HIS A 376 1.12 -4.96 -19.44
C HIS A 376 0.85 -3.67 -18.67
N LEU A 377 1.27 -2.52 -19.21
CA LEU A 377 1.00 -1.22 -18.63
C LEU A 377 0.60 -0.27 -19.75
N LEU A 378 -0.65 0.18 -19.73
CA LEU A 378 -1.10 1.24 -20.61
C LEU A 378 -0.68 2.59 -20.08
N VAL A 379 0.01 3.36 -20.91
CA VAL A 379 0.28 4.78 -20.74
C VAL A 379 -0.51 5.58 -21.76
N ALA A 380 -0.77 6.85 -21.47
CA ALA A 380 -1.41 7.76 -22.41
C ALA A 380 -0.42 8.84 -22.85
N TRP A 381 -0.24 8.99 -24.16
CA TRP A 381 0.75 9.86 -24.77
C TRP A 381 0.07 10.87 -25.71
N LEU A 382 0.37 12.15 -25.48
CA LEU A 382 -0.09 13.30 -26.26
C LEU A 382 1.11 13.89 -27.01
N PRO A 383 1.33 13.52 -28.29
CA PRO A 383 2.55 13.89 -29.02
C PRO A 383 2.68 15.40 -29.24
N GLU A 384 1.59 16.10 -29.58
CA GLU A 384 1.62 17.54 -29.82
C GLU A 384 1.95 18.34 -28.54
N GLU A 385 1.34 17.96 -27.42
CA GLU A 385 1.55 18.61 -26.12
C GLU A 385 2.85 18.17 -25.43
N GLY A 386 3.39 17.01 -25.81
CA GLY A 386 4.54 16.37 -25.18
C GLY A 386 4.24 15.84 -23.78
N VAL A 387 3.03 15.31 -23.55
CA VAL A 387 2.56 14.87 -22.23
C VAL A 387 2.42 13.35 -22.18
N LEU A 388 3.04 12.73 -21.18
CA LEU A 388 2.87 11.32 -20.86
C LEU A 388 2.15 11.16 -19.51
N PHE A 389 1.06 10.41 -19.49
CA PHE A 389 0.44 9.93 -18.27
C PHE A 389 0.84 8.48 -17.98
N GLU A 390 1.30 8.24 -16.76
CA GLU A 390 1.68 6.92 -16.24
C GLU A 390 1.09 6.71 -14.83
N ALA A 391 1.08 5.47 -14.31
CA ALA A 391 0.47 5.17 -13.02
C ALA A 391 1.48 5.09 -11.87
N ASP A 392 2.33 4.07 -11.86
CA ASP A 392 3.16 3.65 -10.71
C ASP A 392 4.66 3.63 -10.98
N HIS A 393 5.09 4.05 -12.18
CA HIS A 393 6.46 3.90 -12.62
C HIS A 393 7.33 5.11 -12.30
N PHE A 394 6.74 6.30 -12.11
CA PHE A 394 7.50 7.50 -11.74
C PHE A 394 7.03 8.15 -10.42
N PRO A 395 7.72 7.84 -9.30
CA PRO A 395 7.50 8.53 -8.03
C PRO A 395 7.72 10.04 -8.15
N ASN A 396 6.65 10.82 -8.05
CA ASN A 396 6.64 12.26 -8.31
C ASN A 396 6.21 13.04 -7.04
N PRO A 397 7.11 13.28 -6.09
CA PRO A 397 6.77 13.94 -4.83
C PRO A 397 6.31 15.39 -5.03
N THR A 398 5.36 15.85 -4.21
CA THR A 398 4.73 17.19 -4.32
C THR A 398 5.73 18.33 -4.18
N ASN A 399 6.82 18.14 -3.44
CA ASN A 399 7.90 19.12 -3.29
C ASN A 399 8.94 19.08 -4.43
N GLY A 400 8.79 18.19 -5.42
CA GLY A 400 9.70 18.04 -6.56
C GLY A 400 11.06 17.43 -6.22
N ARG A 401 11.30 16.98 -4.99
CA ARG A 401 12.59 16.39 -4.60
C ARG A 401 12.71 14.94 -5.08
N MET A 402 13.30 14.75 -6.25
CA MET A 402 13.50 13.43 -6.83
C MET A 402 14.36 12.50 -5.97
N GLN A 403 14.05 11.22 -6.04
CA GLN A 403 14.76 10.13 -5.37
C GLN A 403 15.48 9.27 -6.41
N PRO A 404 16.50 8.47 -6.01
CA PRO A 404 17.14 7.53 -6.95
C PRO A 404 16.10 6.66 -7.68
N ALA A 405 16.20 6.56 -9.00
CA ALA A 405 15.20 5.86 -9.82
C ALA A 405 15.01 4.40 -9.40
N GLN A 406 13.77 3.98 -9.19
CA GLN A 406 13.41 2.57 -8.91
C GLN A 406 13.54 1.72 -10.19
N PRO A 407 13.59 0.38 -10.09
CA PRO A 407 13.57 -0.48 -11.27
C PRO A 407 12.43 -0.16 -12.25
N VAL A 408 11.22 0.14 -11.74
CA VAL A 408 10.08 0.60 -12.56
C VAL A 408 10.34 1.91 -13.28
N THR A 409 10.97 2.87 -12.62
CA THR A 409 11.31 4.19 -13.19
C THR A 409 12.35 4.07 -14.30
N LYS A 410 13.34 3.19 -14.12
CA LYS A 410 14.33 2.88 -15.15
C LYS A 410 13.65 2.25 -16.37
N ARG A 411 12.74 1.30 -16.15
CA ARG A 411 11.99 0.65 -17.22
C ARG A 411 11.10 1.63 -17.99
N LEU A 412 10.47 2.60 -17.32
CA LEU A 412 9.71 3.67 -17.97
C LEU A 412 10.61 4.52 -18.88
N ALA A 413 11.76 4.95 -18.37
CA ALA A 413 12.73 5.73 -19.15
C ALA A 413 13.24 4.97 -20.39
N GLU A 414 13.51 3.67 -20.24
CA GLU A 414 13.85 2.79 -21.36
C GLU A 414 12.71 2.71 -22.39
N ALA A 415 11.46 2.63 -21.95
CA ALA A 415 10.30 2.59 -22.85
C ALA A 415 10.17 3.89 -23.66
N ILE A 416 10.25 5.04 -22.98
CA ILE A 416 10.22 6.37 -23.59
C ILE A 416 11.29 6.48 -24.68
N GLN A 417 12.51 6.03 -24.38
CA GLN A 417 13.61 6.04 -25.34
C GLN A 417 13.40 5.08 -26.51
N GLN A 418 13.00 3.83 -26.24
CA GLN A 418 12.79 2.81 -27.28
C GLN A 418 11.68 3.17 -28.26
N MET A 419 10.64 3.86 -27.78
CA MET A 419 9.49 4.30 -28.56
C MET A 419 9.66 5.70 -29.15
N GLU A 420 10.82 6.34 -28.94
CA GLU A 420 11.16 7.67 -29.45
C GLU A 420 10.13 8.75 -29.09
N LEU A 421 9.56 8.70 -27.88
CA LEU A 421 8.56 9.67 -27.41
C LEU A 421 9.25 10.98 -26.98
N ASP A 422 8.86 12.12 -27.57
CA ASP A 422 9.37 13.47 -27.22
C ASP A 422 8.74 14.02 -25.93
N VAL A 423 8.84 13.27 -24.83
CA VAL A 423 8.20 13.60 -23.55
C VAL A 423 8.79 14.87 -22.96
N LYS A 424 7.90 15.84 -22.66
CA LYS A 424 8.24 17.10 -21.98
C LYS A 424 7.70 17.10 -20.55
N LEU A 425 6.48 16.61 -20.38
CA LEU A 425 5.79 16.54 -19.10
C LEU A 425 5.37 15.10 -18.78
N ILE A 426 5.48 14.73 -17.51
CA ILE A 426 5.00 13.47 -16.96
C ILE A 426 3.98 13.79 -15.86
N VAL A 427 2.78 13.24 -16.00
CA VAL A 427 1.73 13.27 -14.99
C VAL A 427 1.41 11.85 -14.58
N GLY A 428 0.83 11.65 -13.39
CA GLY A 428 0.48 10.29 -13.01
C GLY A 428 -0.58 10.16 -11.95
N ALA A 429 -0.93 8.91 -11.68
CA ALA A 429 -2.07 8.54 -10.86
C ALA A 429 -1.89 8.88 -9.37
N HIS A 430 -0.65 9.09 -8.90
CA HIS A 430 -0.33 9.25 -7.48
C HIS A 430 0.35 10.58 -7.10
N SER A 431 0.17 11.63 -7.92
CA SER A 431 0.68 12.96 -7.60
C SER A 431 -0.12 14.07 -8.24
N PRO A 432 -0.35 15.21 -7.55
CA PRO A 432 -0.88 16.43 -8.17
C PRO A 432 0.16 17.14 -9.04
N ARG A 433 1.44 16.80 -8.94
CA ARG A 433 2.51 17.54 -9.60
C ARG A 433 2.59 17.17 -11.07
N VAL A 434 2.59 18.17 -11.95
CA VAL A 434 3.00 18.01 -13.35
C VAL A 434 4.53 18.04 -13.40
N ALA A 435 5.16 16.87 -13.53
CA ALA A 435 6.61 16.76 -13.59
C ALA A 435 7.14 17.07 -15.00
N THR A 436 8.41 17.47 -15.06
CA THR A 436 9.15 17.64 -16.31
C THR A 436 9.97 16.39 -16.62
N ILE A 437 10.37 16.22 -17.89
CA ILE A 437 11.30 15.15 -18.26
C ILE A 437 12.66 15.27 -17.54
N ASP A 438 13.05 16.48 -17.11
CA ASP A 438 14.27 16.70 -16.34
C ASP A 438 14.18 16.11 -14.92
N ASP A 439 12.98 16.02 -14.34
CA ASP A 439 12.78 15.33 -13.06
C ASP A 439 13.09 13.82 -13.20
N LEU A 440 12.62 13.20 -14.29
CA LEU A 440 12.94 11.80 -14.59
C LEU A 440 14.46 11.63 -14.79
N ARG A 441 15.10 12.53 -15.55
CA ARG A 441 16.56 12.52 -15.75
C ARG A 441 17.32 12.69 -14.42
N GLN A 442 16.83 13.56 -13.53
CA GLN A 442 17.40 13.74 -12.21
C GLN A 442 17.30 12.45 -11.38
N ALA A 443 16.13 11.81 -11.34
CA ALA A 443 15.94 10.54 -10.64
C ALA A 443 16.90 9.45 -11.16
N LEU A 444 17.11 9.38 -12.47
CA LEU A 444 18.04 8.43 -13.11
C LEU A 444 19.52 8.72 -12.81
N ALA A 445 19.88 10.00 -12.65
CA ALA A 445 21.25 10.43 -12.33
C ALA A 445 21.60 10.20 -10.84
N LEU A 446 20.60 10.14 -9.96
CA LEU A 446 20.78 9.86 -8.54
C LEU A 446 21.15 8.38 -8.34
N SER A 447 22.20 8.14 -7.56
CA SER A 447 22.61 6.79 -7.15
C SER A 447 22.04 6.43 -5.78
N PRO A 448 21.58 5.19 -5.56
CA PRO A 448 21.26 4.73 -4.22
C PRO A 448 22.46 4.87 -3.28
N VAL A 449 22.23 5.39 -2.08
CA VAL A 449 23.26 5.44 -1.04
C VAL A 449 23.38 4.05 -0.42
N GLN A 450 24.62 3.56 -0.25
CA GLN A 450 24.88 2.31 0.48
C GLN A 450 25.03 2.59 1.99
N ALA A 451 24.09 3.32 2.57
CA ALA A 451 24.07 3.54 4.01
C ALA A 451 23.60 2.25 4.69
N ALA A 452 24.44 1.67 5.55
CA ALA A 452 24.05 0.49 6.30
C ALA A 452 22.95 0.87 7.31
N GLN A 453 21.86 0.10 7.32
CA GLN A 453 21.00 0.08 8.50
C GLN A 453 21.85 -0.34 9.69
N THR A 454 21.82 0.44 10.77
CA THR A 454 22.35 -0.01 12.06
C THR A 454 21.51 -1.21 12.50
N SER A 455 22.00 -2.40 12.16
CA SER A 455 21.31 -3.66 12.39
C SER A 455 21.44 -4.05 13.86
N PRO A 456 20.39 -4.62 14.47
CA PRO A 456 20.55 -5.66 15.49
C PRO A 456 21.06 -6.99 14.89
#